data_AF-A0A382RJI0-F1
#
_entry.id   AF-A0A382RJI0-F1
#
_cell.length_a   1.000
_cell.length_b   1.000
_cell.length_c   1.000
_cell.angle_alpha   90.00
_cell.angle_beta   90.00
_cell.angle_gamma   90.00
#
_symmetry.space_group_name_H-M   'P 1'
#
loop_
_entity.id
_entity.type
_entity.pdbx_description
1 polymer ?
#
loop_
_entity_poly.entity_id
_entity_poly.type
_entity_poly.pdbx_seq_one_letter_code
_entity_poly.pdbx_strand_id
1 'polypeptide(L)'
;MLANEMFIDTATLRSSVVSHAKTLGYEIGSVTAPKAFVNVTMNNASTSTRTIPAGTAFTSTIDTIPFQFVTTSDITANKSGLDIIFNNVEVFEGSFITQR
;
A
#
# COMPACT_ATOMS: atom_id res chain seq x y z
N MET A 1 -30.86 16.58 18.21
CA MET A 1 -29.47 16.96 18.52
C MET A 1 -28.81 17.44 17.24
N LEU A 2 -28.63 18.76 17.09
CA LEU A 2 -28.11 19.41 15.87
C LEU A 2 -27.11 20.52 16.24
N ALA A 3 -27.34 21.19 17.38
CA ALA A 3 -26.49 22.27 17.86
C ALA A 3 -25.05 21.83 18.22
N ASN A 4 -24.89 20.62 18.76
CA ASN A 4 -23.58 20.09 19.13
C ASN A 4 -22.65 19.93 17.92
N GLU A 5 -23.20 19.74 16.72
CA GLU A 5 -22.41 19.54 15.50
C GLU A 5 -22.04 20.86 14.79
N MET A 6 -22.50 22.02 15.29
CA MET A 6 -22.22 23.33 14.68
C MET A 6 -20.83 23.88 15.02
N PHE A 7 -20.23 23.43 16.12
CA PHE A 7 -18.92 23.87 16.58
C PHE A 7 -17.98 22.68 16.72
N ILE A 8 -16.72 22.90 16.36
CA ILE A 8 -15.71 21.84 16.34
C ILE A 8 -15.49 21.20 17.73
N ASP A 9 -15.53 22.01 18.79
CA ASP A 9 -15.29 21.55 20.17
C ASP A 9 -16.48 20.81 20.78
N THR A 10 -17.68 20.97 20.23
CA THR A 10 -18.90 20.30 20.73
C THR A 10 -19.33 19.12 19.85
N ALA A 11 -18.71 18.94 18.68
CA ALA A 11 -19.09 17.95 17.69
C ALA A 11 -18.74 16.53 18.18
N THR A 12 -19.70 15.62 18.03
CA THR A 12 -19.54 14.22 18.46
C THR A 12 -19.25 13.29 17.29
N LEU A 13 -19.73 13.65 16.09
CA LEU A 13 -19.49 12.86 14.88
C LEU A 13 -18.12 13.20 14.29
N ARG A 14 -17.30 12.17 14.02
CA ARG A 14 -16.00 12.33 13.36
C ARG A 14 -16.12 13.12 12.05
N SER A 15 -17.18 12.88 11.27
CA SER A 15 -17.43 13.58 10.00
C SER A 15 -17.59 15.09 10.18
N SER A 16 -18.27 15.54 11.24
CA SER A 16 -18.47 16.97 11.54
C SER A 16 -17.17 17.62 11.98
N VAL A 17 -16.41 16.96 12.86
CA VAL A 17 -15.08 17.44 13.28
C VAL A 17 -14.13 17.55 12.09
N VAL A 18 -14.09 16.54 11.22
CA VAL A 18 -13.27 16.55 9.99
C VAL A 18 -13.69 17.67 9.05
N SER A 19 -15.00 17.91 8.89
CA SER A 19 -15.53 18.98 8.04
C SER A 19 -15.13 20.37 8.56
N HIS A 20 -15.32 20.63 9.86
CA HIS A 20 -14.92 21.90 10.48
C HIS A 20 -13.41 22.10 10.49
N ALA A 21 -12.62 21.05 10.72
CA ALA A 21 -11.17 21.14 10.61
C ALA A 21 -10.71 21.49 9.18
N LYS A 22 -11.38 20.96 8.16
CA LYS A 22 -11.10 21.25 6.75
C LYS A 22 -11.40 22.71 6.39
N THR A 23 -12.42 23.34 6.98
CA THR A 23 -12.69 24.78 6.75
C THR A 23 -11.60 25.67 7.36
N LEU A 24 -10.93 25.21 8.42
CA LEU A 24 -9.78 25.88 9.05
C LEU A 24 -8.44 25.60 8.34
N GLY A 25 -8.46 24.83 7.25
CA GLY A 25 -7.26 24.47 6.48
C GLY A 25 -6.50 23.26 7.01
N TYR A 26 -7.04 22.51 7.96
CA TYR A 26 -6.45 21.25 8.43
C TYR A 26 -7.13 20.05 7.77
N GLU A 27 -6.37 19.29 6.98
CA GLU A 27 -6.83 18.03 6.42
C GLU A 27 -6.29 16.84 7.20
N ILE A 28 -7.19 15.96 7.63
CA ILE A 28 -6.83 14.77 8.39
C ILE A 28 -6.27 13.71 7.44
N GLY A 29 -5.12 13.14 7.81
CA GLY A 29 -4.51 12.03 7.08
C GLY A 29 -5.40 10.78 7.02
N SER A 30 -5.34 10.09 5.89
CA SER A 30 -5.89 8.74 5.75
C SER A 30 -4.98 7.72 6.43
N VAL A 31 -5.51 6.52 6.68
CA VAL A 31 -4.69 5.37 7.10
C VAL A 31 -3.59 5.12 6.07
N THR A 32 -2.35 4.99 6.53
CA THR A 32 -1.20 4.65 5.70
C THR A 32 -1.03 3.15 5.63
N ALA A 33 -0.90 2.59 4.43
CA ALA A 33 -0.67 1.17 4.22
C ALA A 33 0.68 0.74 4.81
N PRO A 34 0.75 -0.41 5.52
CA PRO A 34 2.00 -1.03 5.91
C PRO A 34 2.89 -1.34 4.70
N LYS A 35 4.21 -1.21 4.90
CA LYS A 35 5.23 -1.50 3.90
C LYS A 35 6.13 -2.65 4.35
N ALA A 36 6.55 -3.46 3.39
CA ALA A 36 7.52 -4.53 3.60
C ALA A 36 8.56 -4.56 2.48
N PHE A 37 9.75 -5.05 2.80
CA PHE A 37 10.81 -5.29 1.82
C PHE A 37 11.02 -6.79 1.69
N VAL A 38 10.90 -7.31 0.48
CA VAL A 38 11.06 -8.73 0.18
C VAL A 38 12.15 -8.94 -0.85
N ASN A 39 12.86 -10.05 -0.74
CA ASN A 39 13.81 -10.51 -1.74
C ASN A 39 13.16 -11.65 -2.52
N VAL A 40 13.04 -11.50 -3.84
CA VAL A 40 12.41 -12.49 -4.72
C VAL A 40 13.47 -13.06 -5.65
N THR A 41 13.66 -14.38 -5.61
CA THR A 41 14.61 -15.08 -6.48
C THR A 41 13.87 -15.99 -7.44
N MET A 42 14.03 -15.75 -8.74
CA MET A 42 13.57 -16.65 -9.79
C MET A 42 14.71 -17.58 -10.19
N ASN A 43 14.60 -18.85 -9.82
CA ASN A 43 15.62 -19.84 -10.10
C ASN A 43 15.60 -20.31 -11.56
N ASN A 44 16.79 -20.57 -12.12
CA ASN A 44 16.99 -21.19 -13.43
C ASN A 44 16.29 -20.45 -14.60
N ALA A 45 16.40 -19.12 -14.62
CA ALA A 45 15.76 -18.29 -15.63
C ALA A 45 16.44 -18.45 -16.99
N SER A 46 15.68 -18.82 -18.03
CA SER A 46 16.20 -18.91 -19.41
C SER A 46 16.44 -17.54 -20.05
N THR A 47 15.74 -16.49 -19.58
CA THR A 47 15.86 -15.12 -20.09
C THR A 47 16.90 -14.32 -19.30
N SER A 48 17.55 -13.36 -19.96
CA SER A 48 18.55 -12.47 -19.34
C SER A 48 17.95 -11.41 -18.41
N THR A 49 16.68 -11.02 -18.62
CA THR A 49 15.99 -9.98 -17.86
C THR A 49 14.52 -10.37 -17.60
N ARG A 50 13.98 -9.89 -16.48
CA ARG A 50 12.56 -10.01 -16.11
C ARG A 50 12.09 -8.76 -15.36
N THR A 51 10.81 -8.44 -15.54
CA THR A 51 10.16 -7.31 -14.89
C THR A 51 8.98 -7.82 -14.07
N ILE A 52 8.91 -7.41 -12.81
CA ILE A 52 7.73 -7.52 -11.96
C ILE A 52 6.90 -6.25 -12.23
N PRO A 53 5.72 -6.36 -12.86
CA PRO A 53 4.88 -5.20 -13.10
C PRO A 53 4.29 -4.64 -11.79
N ALA A 54 3.93 -3.36 -11.81
CA ALA A 54 3.12 -2.74 -10.77
C ALA A 54 1.79 -3.48 -10.60
N GLY A 55 1.35 -3.66 -9.35
CA GLY A 55 0.13 -4.39 -9.01
C GLY A 55 0.33 -5.91 -8.88
N THR A 56 1.56 -6.42 -8.92
CA THR A 56 1.81 -7.84 -8.63
C THR A 56 1.47 -8.14 -7.18
N ALA A 57 0.57 -9.09 -6.94
CA ALA A 57 0.10 -9.45 -5.61
C ALA A 57 0.98 -10.53 -4.95
N PHE A 58 1.29 -10.31 -3.67
CA PHE A 58 1.95 -11.23 -2.76
C PHE A 58 1.01 -11.47 -1.58
N THR A 59 0.93 -12.70 -1.08
CA THR A 59 0.07 -13.04 0.07
C THR A 59 0.92 -13.50 1.24
N SER A 60 0.62 -12.98 2.42
CA SER A 60 1.20 -13.46 3.68
C SER A 60 0.07 -13.86 4.62
N THR A 61 0.29 -14.86 5.45
CA THR A 61 -0.66 -15.25 6.49
C THR A 61 -0.08 -14.93 7.86
N ILE A 62 -0.84 -14.21 8.68
CA ILE A 62 -0.51 -13.95 10.08
C ILE A 62 -1.69 -14.45 10.90
N ASP A 63 -1.45 -15.37 11.83
CA ASP A 63 -2.49 -15.95 12.70
C ASP A 63 -3.74 -16.43 11.94
N THR A 64 -3.54 -17.09 10.79
CA THR A 64 -4.60 -17.61 9.90
C THR A 64 -5.36 -16.54 9.11
N ILE A 65 -5.03 -15.26 9.26
CA ILE A 65 -5.60 -14.18 8.46
C ILE A 65 -4.72 -13.92 7.22
N PRO A 66 -5.27 -14.04 6.00
CA PRO A 66 -4.53 -13.72 4.79
C PRO A 66 -4.48 -12.20 4.57
N PHE A 67 -3.27 -11.69 4.38
CA PHE A 67 -2.98 -10.32 4.00
C PHE A 67 -2.42 -10.28 2.58
N GLN A 68 -2.83 -9.29 1.81
CA GLN A 68 -2.35 -9.06 0.45
C GLN A 68 -1.44 -7.85 0.41
N PHE A 69 -0.33 -7.98 -0.29
CA PHE A 69 0.63 -6.94 -0.57
C PHE A 69 0.81 -6.78 -2.08
N VAL A 70 1.03 -5.56 -2.55
CA VAL A 70 1.18 -5.24 -3.97
C VAL A 70 2.42 -4.38 -4.21
N THR A 71 3.05 -4.57 -5.37
CA THR A 71 4.08 -3.63 -5.87
C THR A 71 3.43 -2.36 -6.40
N THR A 72 4.03 -1.20 -6.13
CA THR A 72 3.52 0.09 -6.61
C THR A 72 4.15 0.54 -7.93
N SER A 73 5.29 -0.04 -8.30
CA SER A 73 6.04 0.30 -9.52
C SER A 73 6.58 -0.94 -10.22
N ASP A 74 6.92 -0.79 -11.50
CA ASP A 74 7.60 -1.82 -12.27
C ASP A 74 9.05 -1.97 -11.78
N ILE A 75 9.46 -3.19 -11.47
CA ILE A 75 10.82 -3.50 -11.01
C ILE A 75 11.43 -4.48 -11.99
N THR A 76 12.52 -4.06 -12.64
CA THR A 76 13.25 -4.90 -13.60
C THR A 76 14.56 -5.38 -12.97
N ALA A 77 14.84 -6.67 -13.05
CA ALA A 77 16.09 -7.26 -12.62
C ALA A 77 16.77 -8.04 -13.76
N ASN A 78 18.10 -8.05 -13.68
CA ASN A 78 18.97 -8.77 -14.60
C ASN A 78 19.38 -10.10 -13.99
N LYS A 79 19.72 -11.06 -14.86
CA LYS A 79 20.22 -12.36 -14.46
C LYS A 79 21.60 -12.25 -13.81
N SER A 80 21.77 -12.93 -12.68
CA SER A 80 23.01 -13.09 -11.93
C SER A 80 23.32 -14.58 -11.80
N GLY A 81 24.24 -15.09 -12.62
CA GLY A 81 24.51 -16.53 -12.68
C GLY A 81 23.40 -17.28 -13.42
N LEU A 82 22.74 -18.23 -12.74
CA LEU A 82 21.60 -18.98 -13.29
C LEU A 82 20.23 -18.36 -12.92
N ASP A 83 20.21 -17.43 -11.96
CA ASP A 83 18.98 -16.93 -11.34
C ASP A 83 18.77 -15.44 -11.60
N ILE A 84 17.53 -14.98 -11.51
CA ILE A 84 17.20 -13.54 -11.50
C ILE A 84 16.78 -13.17 -10.08
N ILE A 85 17.51 -12.21 -9.50
CA ILE A 85 17.33 -11.79 -8.11
C ILE A 85 16.77 -10.37 -8.09
N PHE A 86 15.59 -10.21 -7.50
CA PHE A 86 14.99 -8.92 -7.17
C PHE A 86 15.26 -8.64 -5.69
N ASN A 87 16.24 -7.78 -5.43
CA ASN A 87 16.58 -7.38 -4.07
C ASN A 87 15.73 -6.19 -3.63
N ASN A 88 15.32 -6.20 -2.37
CA ASN A 88 14.69 -5.07 -1.68
C ASN A 88 13.42 -4.57 -2.40
N VAL A 89 12.60 -5.50 -2.89
CA VAL A 89 11.31 -5.21 -3.52
C VAL A 89 10.37 -4.63 -2.46
N GLU A 90 9.99 -3.37 -2.64
CA GLU A 90 9.04 -2.70 -1.77
C GLU A 90 7.61 -3.12 -2.14
N VAL A 91 6.88 -3.63 -1.14
CA VAL A 91 5.48 -4.03 -1.28
C VAL A 91 4.62 -3.34 -0.22
N PHE A 92 3.41 -2.98 -0.60
CA PHE A 92 2.44 -2.28 0.25
C PHE A 92 1.20 -3.12 0.47
N GLU A 93 0.68 -3.12 1.68
CA GLU A 93 -0.56 -3.85 1.97
C GLU A 93 -1.76 -3.23 1.23
N GLY A 94 -2.61 -4.08 0.65
CA GLY A 94 -3.86 -3.70 0.04
C GLY A 94 -4.01 -4.13 -1.42
N SER A 95 -4.89 -3.43 -2.12
CA SER A 95 -5.21 -3.68 -3.52
C SER A 95 -4.73 -2.53 -4.40
N PHE A 96 -4.13 -2.86 -5.54
CA PHE A 96 -3.70 -1.88 -6.52
C PHE A 96 -4.89 -1.44 -7.37
N ILE A 97 -5.28 -0.17 -7.28
CA ILE A 97 -6.43 0.41 -7.99
C ILE A 97 -5.94 1.51 -8.93
N THR A 98 -6.25 1.38 -10.21
CA THR A 98 -5.85 2.35 -11.25
C THR A 98 -6.95 3.37 -11.60
N GLN A 99 -8.21 3.09 -11.24
CA GLN A 99 -9.35 3.98 -11.44
C GLN A 99 -10.28 3.90 -10.22
N ARG A 100 -10.72 5.05 -9.71
CA ARG A 100 -11.62 5.19 -8.56
C ARG A 100 -12.97 5.75 -8.97
#